data_AF-A0A7V9DPN1-F1
#
_entry.id   AF-A0A7V9DPN1-F1
#
_cell.length_a   1.000
_cell.length_b   1.000
_cell.length_c   1.000
_cell.angle_alpha   90.00
_cell.angle_beta   90.00
_cell.angle_gamma   90.00
#
_symmetry.space_group_name_H-M   'P 1'
#
loop_
_entity.id
_entity.type
_entity.pdbx_description
1 polymer ?
#
loop_
_entity_poly.entity_id
_entity_poly.type
_entity_poly.pdbx_seq_one_letter_code
_entity_poly.pdbx_strand_id
1 'polypeptide(L)'
;MQEPSIELIRWTGPWSDDDPDANFKADVALYTMLEPLETLGPLSASTGIPVGALVRYVLARWASAGSESLLNAGPSVIERMWATISEAEHTDTIQARLAAYEVVRQMVAWLRAPLDM
;
A
#
# COMPACT_ATOMS: atom_id res chain seq x y z
N MET A 1 -29.46 -13.20 6.14
CA MET A 1 -28.02 -13.52 6.01
C MET A 1 -27.35 -13.01 7.26
N GLN A 2 -26.56 -13.83 7.96
CA GLN A 2 -25.85 -13.37 9.15
C GLN A 2 -24.67 -12.51 8.69
N GLU A 3 -24.49 -11.33 9.30
CA GLU A 3 -23.32 -10.51 9.01
C GLU A 3 -22.07 -11.12 9.66
N PRO A 4 -20.91 -11.11 8.98
CA PRO A 4 -19.67 -11.59 9.58
C PRO A 4 -19.23 -10.68 10.73
N SER A 5 -18.81 -11.28 11.83
CA SER A 5 -18.21 -10.59 12.99
C SER A 5 -16.73 -10.96 13.12
N ILE A 6 -15.88 -9.97 13.39
CA ILE A 6 -14.45 -10.15 13.66
C ILE A 6 -14.07 -9.50 14.98
N GLU A 7 -13.09 -10.08 15.67
CA GLU A 7 -12.47 -9.48 16.85
C GLU A 7 -11.23 -8.68 16.42
N LEU A 8 -11.07 -7.48 16.98
CA LEU A 8 -9.89 -6.64 16.75
C LEU A 8 -8.83 -7.00 17.79
N ILE A 9 -7.85 -7.81 17.38
CA ILE A 9 -6.78 -8.28 18.25
C ILE A 9 -5.50 -7.50 18.03
N ARG A 10 -4.72 -7.31 19.10
CA ARG A 10 -3.34 -6.87 19.00
C ARG A 10 -2.48 -8.02 18.49
N TRP A 11 -1.50 -7.72 17.67
CA TRP A 11 -0.56 -8.72 17.17
C TRP A 11 0.87 -8.17 17.26
N THR A 12 1.81 -8.98 17.72
CA THR A 12 3.20 -8.52 17.96
C THR A 12 4.23 -9.44 17.33
N GLY A 13 3.83 -10.26 16.34
CA GLY A 13 4.69 -11.29 15.76
C GLY A 13 4.54 -12.67 16.42
N PRO A 14 5.59 -13.53 16.40
CA PRO A 14 6.95 -13.30 15.88
C PRO A 14 7.10 -13.57 14.37
N TRP A 15 8.24 -13.19 13.80
CA TRP A 15 8.72 -13.60 12.47
C TRP A 15 10.24 -13.76 12.48
N SER A 16 10.79 -14.49 11.49
CA SER A 16 12.24 -14.69 11.34
C SER A 16 12.92 -13.50 10.67
N ASP A 17 14.23 -13.38 10.84
CA ASP A 17 15.02 -12.30 10.21
C ASP A 17 15.00 -12.37 8.67
N ASP A 18 14.92 -13.59 8.11
CA ASP A 18 14.84 -13.82 6.66
C ASP A 18 13.40 -13.84 6.10
N ASP A 19 12.41 -13.39 6.88
CA ASP A 19 11.01 -13.39 6.44
C ASP A 19 10.79 -12.33 5.35
N PRO A 20 10.37 -12.71 4.12
CA PRO A 20 10.19 -11.77 3.01
C PRO A 20 9.13 -10.70 3.32
N ASP A 21 8.21 -10.97 4.25
CA ASP A 21 7.15 -10.06 4.67
C ASP A 21 7.48 -9.34 5.98
N ALA A 22 8.72 -9.41 6.49
CA ALA A 22 9.13 -8.85 7.78
C ALA A 22 8.73 -7.38 7.95
N ASN A 23 8.88 -6.57 6.90
CA ASN A 23 8.51 -5.15 6.93
C ASN A 23 6.99 -4.95 7.09
N PHE A 24 6.18 -5.73 6.38
CA PHE A 24 4.73 -5.64 6.48
C PHE A 24 4.23 -6.15 7.84
N LYS A 25 4.82 -7.25 8.33
CA LYS A 25 4.54 -7.77 9.67
C LYS A 25 4.91 -6.76 10.75
N ALA A 26 6.07 -6.11 10.66
CA ALA A 26 6.45 -5.04 11.58
C ALA A 26 5.43 -3.90 11.60
N ASP A 27 4.93 -3.49 10.44
CA ASP A 27 3.92 -2.44 10.31
C ASP A 27 2.58 -2.86 10.94
N VAL A 28 2.08 -4.07 10.62
CA VAL A 28 0.88 -4.62 11.27
C VAL A 28 1.05 -4.70 12.79
N ALA A 29 2.20 -5.14 13.26
CA ALA A 29 2.47 -5.24 14.69
C ALA A 29 2.43 -3.87 15.37
N LEU A 30 2.97 -2.84 14.72
CA LEU A 30 2.93 -1.46 15.22
C LEU A 30 1.50 -0.91 15.25
N TYR A 31 0.76 -1.03 14.14
CA TYR A 31 -0.57 -0.41 14.00
C TYR A 31 -1.66 -1.12 14.80
N THR A 32 -1.53 -2.43 15.06
CA THR A 32 -2.49 -3.14 15.92
C THR A 32 -2.40 -2.74 17.40
N MET A 33 -1.38 -1.98 17.80
CA MET A 33 -1.28 -1.40 19.16
C MET A 33 -2.14 -0.14 19.33
N LEU A 34 -2.59 0.47 18.23
CA LEU A 34 -3.51 1.62 18.28
C LEU A 34 -4.92 1.15 18.63
N GLU A 35 -5.69 2.00 19.33
CA GLU A 35 -7.10 1.74 19.61
C GLU A 35 -7.98 2.34 18.50
N PRO A 36 -8.45 1.56 17.52
CA PRO A 36 -9.11 2.11 16.32
C PRO A 36 -10.46 2.78 16.62
N LEU A 37 -11.08 2.44 17.75
CA LEU A 37 -12.39 2.97 18.14
C LEU A 37 -12.30 4.38 18.75
N GLU A 38 -11.12 4.83 19.19
CA GLU A 38 -10.95 6.21 19.69
C GLU A 38 -11.28 7.25 18.61
N THR A 39 -10.98 6.93 17.35
CA THR A 39 -11.30 7.79 16.20
C THR A 39 -12.72 7.58 15.68
N LEU A 40 -13.19 6.34 15.63
CA LEU A 40 -14.49 6.01 15.04
C LEU A 40 -15.68 6.34 15.93
N GLY A 41 -15.51 6.32 17.26
CA GLY A 41 -16.56 6.68 18.22
C GLY A 41 -17.06 8.13 18.04
N PRO A 42 -16.17 9.14 18.10
CA PRO A 42 -16.56 10.54 17.85
C PRO A 42 -17.17 10.78 16.46
N LEU A 43 -16.64 10.11 15.43
CA LEU A 43 -17.18 10.20 14.07
C LEU A 43 -18.59 9.60 13.97
N SER A 44 -18.82 8.47 14.64
CA SER A 44 -20.14 7.85 14.74
C SER A 44 -21.12 8.80 15.43
N ALA A 45 -20.71 9.43 16.54
CA ALA A 45 -21.54 10.36 17.28
C ALA A 45 -21.90 11.62 16.49
N SER A 46 -20.97 12.16 15.70
CA SER A 46 -21.19 13.38 14.92
C SER A 46 -22.00 13.16 13.63
N THR A 47 -21.89 11.97 13.03
CA THR A 47 -22.57 11.65 11.74
C THR A 47 -23.85 10.85 11.89
N GLY A 48 -24.06 10.20 13.03
CA GLY A 48 -25.15 9.25 13.25
C GLY A 48 -24.96 7.89 12.56
N ILE A 49 -23.81 7.66 11.91
CA ILE A 49 -23.52 6.39 11.25
C ILE A 49 -23.04 5.38 12.31
N PRO A 50 -23.59 4.14 12.36
CA PRO A 50 -23.14 3.13 13.31
C PRO A 50 -21.65 2.80 13.14
N VAL A 51 -20.93 2.63 14.26
CA VAL A 51 -19.49 2.28 14.27
C VAL A 51 -19.19 1.08 13.37
N GLY A 52 -19.99 0.02 13.41
CA GLY A 52 -19.80 -1.16 12.56
C GLY A 52 -19.90 -0.86 11.06
N ALA A 53 -20.74 0.09 10.65
CA ALA A 53 -20.84 0.54 9.26
C ALA A 53 -19.61 1.37 8.85
N LEU A 54 -19.09 2.22 9.75
CA LEU A 54 -17.83 2.94 9.54
C LEU A 54 -16.64 1.99 9.41
N VAL A 55 -16.54 0.97 10.28
CA VAL A 55 -15.51 -0.07 10.18
C VAL A 55 -15.61 -0.81 8.85
N ARG A 56 -16.81 -1.26 8.47
CA ARG A 56 -17.04 -1.93 7.17
C ARG A 56 -16.63 -1.04 6.01
N TYR A 57 -16.96 0.25 6.06
CA TYR A 57 -16.57 1.22 5.03
C TYR A 57 -15.05 1.37 4.95
N VAL A 58 -14.35 1.54 6.08
CA VAL A 58 -12.88 1.65 6.11
C VAL A 58 -12.22 0.40 5.55
N LEU A 59 -12.66 -0.80 5.99
CA LEU A 59 -12.11 -2.06 5.51
C LEU A 59 -12.35 -2.26 4.01
N ALA A 60 -13.58 -2.03 3.54
CA ALA A 60 -13.92 -2.15 2.13
C ALA A 60 -13.16 -1.13 1.27
N ARG A 61 -13.06 0.12 1.73
CA ARG A 61 -12.31 1.18 1.04
C ARG A 61 -10.83 0.88 1.02
N TRP A 62 -10.22 0.43 2.12
CA TRP A 62 -8.80 0.12 2.17
C TRP A 62 -8.45 -1.10 1.30
N ALA A 63 -9.21 -2.19 1.41
CA ALA A 63 -9.00 -3.39 0.60
C ALA A 63 -9.18 -3.09 -0.90
N SER A 64 -10.14 -2.23 -1.24
CA SER A 64 -10.34 -1.79 -2.63
C SER A 64 -9.29 -0.77 -3.06
N ALA A 65 -8.81 0.11 -2.18
CA ALA A 65 -7.82 1.14 -2.51
C ALA A 65 -6.42 0.53 -2.71
N GLY A 66 -6.06 -0.54 -1.99
CA GLY A 66 -4.89 -1.35 -2.32
C GLY A 66 -4.99 -1.96 -3.72
N SER A 67 -6.20 -2.36 -4.13
CA SER A 67 -6.50 -2.76 -5.51
C SER A 67 -6.42 -1.57 -6.47
N GLU A 68 -7.01 -0.42 -6.18
CA GLU A 68 -6.95 0.78 -7.03
C GLU A 68 -5.55 1.37 -7.17
N SER A 69 -4.69 1.30 -6.15
CA SER A 69 -3.29 1.72 -6.23
C SER A 69 -2.45 0.71 -7.04
N LEU A 70 -2.69 -0.59 -6.88
CA LEU A 70 -2.16 -1.66 -7.75
C LEU A 70 -2.76 -1.64 -9.15
N LEU A 71 -3.91 -1.00 -9.37
CA LEU A 71 -4.57 -0.87 -10.68
C LEU A 71 -4.23 0.46 -11.37
N ASN A 72 -3.95 1.54 -10.62
CA ASN A 72 -3.55 2.85 -11.16
C ASN A 72 -2.03 2.98 -11.36
N ALA A 73 -1.22 2.18 -10.66
CA ALA A 73 0.14 1.86 -11.06
C ALA A 73 0.25 0.33 -11.10
N GLY A 74 -0.22 -0.24 -12.22
CA GLY A 74 -0.21 -1.69 -12.47
C GLY A 74 1.14 -2.37 -12.21
N PRO A 75 1.15 -3.71 -12.00
CA PRO A 75 2.33 -4.55 -12.26
C PRO A 75 3.01 -4.17 -13.58
N SER A 76 2.25 -3.73 -14.58
CA SER A 76 2.72 -3.20 -15.85
C SER A 76 3.67 -2.00 -15.77
N VAL A 77 3.52 -1.10 -14.79
CA VAL A 77 4.42 0.06 -14.62
C VAL A 77 5.74 -0.41 -14.02
N ILE A 78 5.70 -1.29 -13.03
CA ILE A 78 6.89 -1.89 -12.41
C ILE A 78 7.62 -2.79 -13.41
N GLU A 79 6.90 -3.64 -14.15
CA GLU A 79 7.43 -4.46 -15.23
C GLU A 79 8.05 -3.61 -16.33
N ARG A 80 7.45 -2.45 -16.67
CA ARG A 80 8.00 -1.53 -17.67
C ARG A 80 9.26 -0.82 -17.18
N MET A 81 9.31 -0.39 -15.91
CA MET A 81 10.53 0.16 -15.31
C MET A 81 11.65 -0.89 -15.33
N TRP A 82 11.33 -2.12 -14.91
CA TRP A 82 12.26 -3.23 -14.90
C TRP A 82 12.76 -3.60 -16.29
N ALA A 83 11.86 -3.70 -17.28
CA ALA A 83 12.24 -3.97 -18.68
C ALA A 83 13.16 -2.89 -19.25
N THR A 84 12.92 -1.62 -18.91
CA THR A 84 13.77 -0.49 -19.35
C THR A 84 15.18 -0.60 -18.75
N ILE A 85 15.28 -0.98 -17.48
CA ILE A 85 16.58 -1.20 -16.81
C ILE A 85 17.28 -2.42 -17.41
N SER A 86 16.57 -3.54 -17.54
CA SER A 86 17.12 -4.80 -18.03
C SER A 86 17.65 -4.70 -19.47
N GLU A 87 16.96 -3.97 -20.36
CA GLU A 87 17.42 -3.72 -21.72
C GLU A 87 18.71 -2.88 -21.76
N ALA A 88 18.79 -1.86 -20.90
CA ALA A 88 19.98 -1.03 -20.79
C ALA A 88 21.18 -1.79 -20.20
N GLU A 89 20.93 -2.68 -19.24
CA GLU A 89 21.93 -3.59 -18.70
C GLU A 89 22.40 -4.61 -19.74
N HIS A 90 21.49 -5.13 -20.56
CA HIS A 90 21.83 -6.04 -21.65
C HIS A 90 22.68 -5.37 -22.73
N THR A 91 22.35 -4.12 -23.07
CA THR A 91 23.12 -3.30 -24.02
C THR A 91 24.51 -2.93 -23.47
N ASP A 92 24.64 -2.86 -22.15
CA ASP A 92 25.87 -2.60 -21.39
C ASP A 92 26.69 -1.38 -21.86
N THR A 93 26.01 -0.28 -22.12
CA THR A 93 26.68 1.00 -22.40
C THR A 93 26.26 2.09 -21.41
N ILE A 94 27.16 3.03 -21.14
CA ILE A 94 26.87 4.20 -20.32
C ILE A 94 25.70 5.00 -20.93
N GLN A 95 25.65 5.11 -22.25
CA GLN A 95 24.58 5.84 -22.95
C GLN A 95 23.21 5.15 -22.76
N ALA A 96 23.15 3.81 -22.87
CA ALA A 96 21.92 3.07 -22.63
C ALA A 96 21.45 3.20 -21.17
N ARG A 97 22.37 3.12 -20.21
CA ARG A 97 22.06 3.30 -18.77
C ARG A 97 21.53 4.71 -18.46
N LEU A 98 22.13 5.75 -19.04
CA LEU A 98 21.67 7.14 -18.89
C LEU A 98 20.28 7.34 -19.51
N ALA A 99 20.03 6.76 -20.69
CA ALA A 99 18.73 6.82 -21.34
C ALA A 99 17.64 6.13 -20.50
N ALA A 100 17.93 4.93 -19.97
CA ALA A 100 17.01 4.20 -19.09
C ALA A 100 16.73 4.96 -17.78
N TYR A 101 17.76 5.56 -17.17
CA TYR A 101 17.61 6.39 -15.99
C TYR A 101 16.61 7.52 -16.22
N GLU A 102 16.71 8.23 -17.34
CA GLU A 102 15.84 9.37 -17.63
C GLU A 102 14.37 8.94 -17.79
N VAL A 103 14.13 7.80 -18.44
CA VAL A 103 12.78 7.21 -18.58
C VAL A 103 12.20 6.83 -17.21
N VAL A 104 12.97 6.11 -16.39
CA VAL A 104 12.53 5.71 -15.04
C VAL A 104 12.31 6.94 -14.16
N ARG A 105 13.17 7.95 -14.24
CA ARG A 105 13.04 9.21 -13.50
C ARG A 105 11.73 9.93 -13.83
N GLN A 106 11.32 9.97 -15.10
CA GLN A 106 10.04 10.57 -15.51
C GLN A 106 8.84 9.79 -14.99
N MET A 107 8.91 8.45 -15.01
CA MET A 107 7.87 7.59 -14.45
C MET A 107 7.74 7.79 -12.93
N VAL A 108 8.85 7.88 -12.21
CA VAL A 108 8.88 8.18 -10.77
C VAL A 108 8.34 9.58 -10.49
N ALA A 109 8.68 10.58 -11.30
CA ALA A 109 8.13 11.93 -11.15
C ALA A 109 6.61 11.97 -11.34
N TRP A 110 6.07 11.22 -12.30
CA TRP A 110 4.63 11.07 -12.50
C TRP A 110 3.95 10.41 -11.30
N LEU A 111 4.54 9.34 -10.74
CA LEU A 111 4.02 8.67 -9.53
C LEU A 111 4.08 9.56 -8.29
N ARG A 112 5.05 10.47 -8.22
CA ARG A 112 5.23 11.38 -7.10
C ARG A 112 4.28 12.58 -7.13
N ALA A 113 3.84 13.04 -8.31
CA ALA A 113 3.03 14.24 -8.46
C ALA A 113 1.76 14.30 -7.58
N PRO A 114 1.03 13.19 -7.32
CA PRO A 114 -0.11 13.20 -6.39
C PRO A 114 0.26 13.27 -4.90
N LEU A 115 1.51 12.96 -4.54
CA LEU A 115 2.00 12.96 -3.15
C LEU A 115 2.41 14.35 -2.67
N ASP A 116 2.68 15.27 -3.59
CA ASP A 116 3.08 16.65 -3.31
C ASP A 116 1.86 17.63 -3.28
N MET A 117 0.63 17.10 -3.23
CA MET A 117 -0.64 17.86 -3.18
C MET A 117 -1.34 17.81 -1.82
#